data_AF-A0A7I9Y831-F1
#
_entry.id   AF-A0A7I9Y831-F1
#
_cell.length_a   1.000
_cell.length_b   1.000
_cell.length_c   1.000
_cell.angle_alpha   90.00
_cell.angle_beta   90.00
_cell.angle_gamma   90.00
#
_symmetry.space_group_name_H-M   'P 1'
#
loop_
_entity.id
_entity.type
_entity.pdbx_description
1 polymer ?
#
loop_
_entity_poly.entity_id
_entity_poly.type
_entity_poly.pdbx_seq_one_letter_code
_entity_poly.pdbx_strand_id
1 'polypeptide(L)'
;MQNGAVTTAPRVFMSYSHDDDQHRDWVLQLSSRLRGNGVDVCLDRWDVALGGNLAHFMERTANDTYRVVAIVSETYRRRCNDRAGGAGVEAQMLSSRLFDKLDADDIIPIIRNNPKNPPELPAFP
;
A
#
# COMPACT_ATOMS: atom_id res chain seq x y z
N MET A 1 21.82 -1.40 -34.46
CA MET A 1 21.47 -0.37 -33.46
C MET A 1 20.42 -0.99 -32.55
N GLN A 2 20.77 -1.36 -31.32
CA GLN A 2 19.82 -1.96 -30.37
C GLN A 2 19.17 -0.83 -29.57
N ASN A 3 17.85 -0.70 -29.67
CA ASN A 3 17.06 0.19 -28.83
C ASN A 3 17.15 -0.33 -27.39
N GLY A 4 17.93 0.34 -26.54
CA GLY A 4 17.95 0.07 -25.11
C GLY A 4 16.59 0.46 -24.52
N ALA A 5 15.79 -0.52 -24.13
CA ALA A 5 14.60 -0.27 -23.33
C ALA A 5 15.06 0.47 -22.06
N VAL A 6 14.52 1.67 -21.84
CA VAL A 6 14.72 2.38 -20.58
C VAL A 6 13.96 1.57 -19.54
N THR A 7 14.66 0.76 -18.75
CA THR A 7 14.03 -0.01 -17.68
C THR A 7 13.69 0.94 -16.54
N THR A 8 12.45 1.43 -16.53
CA THR A 8 11.95 2.25 -15.43
C THR A 8 11.97 1.42 -14.15
N ALA A 9 12.47 1.99 -13.05
CA ALA A 9 12.44 1.33 -11.74
C ALA A 9 11.02 0.89 -11.39
N PRO A 10 10.81 -0.33 -10.86
CA PRO A 10 9.50 -0.76 -10.36
C PRO A 10 9.01 0.23 -9.31
N ARG A 11 7.73 0.59 -9.37
CA ARG A 11 7.16 1.59 -8.47
C ARG A 11 6.15 0.92 -7.57
N VAL A 12 6.25 1.17 -6.27
CA VAL A 12 5.34 0.56 -5.29
C VAL A 12 4.78 1.58 -4.34
N PHE A 13 3.53 1.41 -3.97
CA PHE A 13 2.90 2.13 -2.87
C PHE A 13 2.73 1.22 -1.67
N MET A 14 3.11 1.72 -0.50
CA MET A 14 2.98 0.97 0.75
C MET A 14 1.64 1.29 1.40
N SER A 15 0.69 0.34 1.30
CA SER A 15 -0.58 0.42 2.02
C SER A 15 -0.46 -0.37 3.33
N TYR A 16 -0.58 0.31 4.47
CA TYR A 16 -0.49 -0.32 5.79
C TYR A 16 -1.36 0.44 6.81
N SER A 17 -1.61 -0.17 7.96
CA SER A 17 -2.32 0.47 9.06
C SER A 17 -1.34 0.99 10.10
N HIS A 18 -1.68 2.13 10.68
CA HIS A 18 -0.93 2.71 11.80
C HIS A 18 -1.30 1.94 13.09
N ASP A 19 -0.74 0.74 13.22
CA ASP A 19 -1.01 -0.17 14.34
C ASP A 19 -0.31 0.29 15.62
N ASP A 20 1.01 0.16 15.63
CA ASP A 20 1.91 0.56 16.71
C ASP A 20 3.26 1.02 16.12
N ASP A 21 4.13 1.57 16.97
CA ASP A 21 5.42 2.10 16.53
C ASP A 21 6.33 1.02 15.94
N GLN A 22 6.30 -0.19 16.50
CA GLN A 22 7.09 -1.32 16.00
C GLN A 22 6.67 -1.69 14.57
N HIS A 23 5.37 -1.72 14.28
CA HIS A 23 4.82 -1.98 12.97
C HIS A 23 5.21 -0.88 11.99
N ARG A 24 5.03 0.40 12.37
CA ARG A 24 5.35 1.54 11.51
C ARG A 24 6.84 1.59 11.17
N ASP A 25 7.71 1.30 12.14
CA ASP A 25 9.16 1.28 11.92
C ASP A 25 9.60 0.09 11.08
N TRP A 26 8.94 -1.06 11.23
CA TRP A 26 9.15 -2.20 10.35
C TRP A 26 8.77 -1.87 8.88
N VAL A 27 7.63 -1.20 8.65
CA VAL A 27 7.22 -0.75 7.31
C VAL A 27 8.22 0.26 6.73
N LEU A 28 8.73 1.18 7.55
CA LEU A 28 9.77 2.13 7.13
C LEU A 28 11.07 1.40 6.74
N GLN A 29 11.49 0.40 7.51
CA GLN A 29 12.68 -0.40 7.21
C GLN A 29 12.50 -1.19 5.92
N LEU A 30 11.35 -1.82 5.71
CA LEU A 30 11.03 -2.51 4.46
C LEU A 30 11.09 -1.54 3.27
N SER A 31 10.44 -0.39 3.37
CA SER A 31 10.42 0.66 2.35
C SER A 31 11.84 1.14 2.00
N SER A 32 12.65 1.37 3.02
CA SER A 32 14.06 1.79 2.85
C SER A 32 14.88 0.73 2.14
N ARG A 33 14.69 -0.55 2.50
CA ARG A 33 15.35 -1.67 1.82
C ARG A 33 14.93 -1.80 0.37
N LEU A 34 13.64 -1.66 0.06
CA LEU A 34 13.15 -1.70 -1.32
C LEU A 34 13.78 -0.58 -2.18
N ARG A 35 13.85 0.65 -1.66
CA ARG A 35 14.56 1.75 -2.32
C ARG A 35 16.04 1.46 -2.53
N GLY A 36 16.71 0.90 -1.52
CA GLY A 36 18.11 0.46 -1.62
C GLY A 36 18.35 -0.63 -2.68
N ASN A 37 17.29 -1.33 -3.11
CA ASN A 37 17.33 -2.33 -4.19
C ASN A 37 16.75 -1.82 -5.52
N GLY A 38 16.59 -0.50 -5.68
CA GLY A 38 16.18 0.11 -6.95
C GLY A 38 14.67 0.16 -7.20
N VAL A 39 13.84 0.02 -6.16
CA VAL A 39 12.38 0.20 -6.24
C VAL A 39 11.99 1.63 -5.85
N ASP A 40 11.19 2.31 -6.68
CA ASP A 40 10.61 3.62 -6.35
C ASP A 40 9.42 3.44 -5.39
N VAL A 41 9.69 3.54 -4.08
CA VAL A 41 8.67 3.38 -3.03
C VAL A 41 8.01 4.71 -2.69
N CYS A 42 6.68 4.77 -2.76
CA CYS A 42 5.86 5.83 -2.17
C CYS A 42 5.37 5.39 -0.79
N LEU A 43 5.65 6.19 0.24
CA LEU A 43 5.31 5.93 1.64
C LEU A 43 4.70 7.19 2.26
N ASP A 44 3.61 7.01 3.00
CA ASP A 44 2.87 8.08 3.66
C ASP A 44 3.69 9.02 4.55
N ARG A 45 4.63 8.47 5.32
CA ARG A 45 5.55 9.22 6.19
C ARG A 45 6.52 10.10 5.41
N TRP A 46 6.77 9.79 4.14
CA TRP A 46 7.66 10.57 3.28
C TRP A 46 6.88 11.58 2.44
N ASP A 47 5.67 11.20 2.02
CA ASP A 47 4.80 11.98 1.16
C ASP A 47 3.60 12.51 1.96
N VAL A 48 3.86 13.57 2.75
CA VAL A 48 3.00 14.21 3.80
C VAL A 48 1.61 14.70 3.32
N ALA A 49 1.19 14.44 2.09
CA ALA A 49 -0.04 14.98 1.51
C ALA A 49 -1.02 13.90 1.02
N LEU A 50 -1.28 12.86 1.81
CA LEU A 50 -2.20 11.78 1.40
C LEU A 50 -3.66 12.19 1.23
N GLY A 51 -4.12 13.21 1.97
CA GLY A 51 -5.48 13.74 1.81
C GLY A 51 -5.72 14.42 0.45
N GLY A 52 -4.71 15.07 -0.12
CA GLY A 52 -4.80 15.77 -1.41
C GLY A 52 -4.33 14.96 -2.63
N ASN A 53 -3.50 13.93 -2.40
CA ASN A 53 -2.76 13.25 -3.46
C ASN A 53 -3.29 11.83 -3.75
N LEU A 54 -4.34 11.36 -3.07
CA LEU A 54 -4.92 10.03 -3.35
C LEU A 54 -5.48 9.93 -4.77
N ALA A 55 -6.26 10.92 -5.22
CA ALA A 55 -6.81 10.91 -6.57
C ALA A 55 -5.70 10.89 -7.62
N HIS A 56 -4.67 11.71 -7.42
CA HIS A 56 -3.50 11.78 -8.29
C HIS A 56 -2.64 10.51 -8.21
N PHE A 57 -2.58 9.84 -7.05
CA PHE A 57 -1.96 8.52 -6.92
C PHE A 57 -2.75 7.46 -7.70
N MET A 58 -4.07 7.39 -7.52
CA MET A 58 -4.93 6.45 -8.25
C MET A 58 -4.83 6.65 -9.76
N GLU A 59 -4.76 7.90 -10.22
CA GLU A 59 -4.54 8.23 -11.63
C GLU A 59 -3.17 7.76 -12.13
N ARG A 60 -2.12 7.86 -11.29
CA ARG A 60 -0.79 7.32 -11.60
C ARG A 60 -0.76 5.79 -11.59
N THR A 61 -1.49 5.15 -10.70
CA THR A 61 -1.56 3.69 -10.61
C THR A 61 -2.31 3.06 -11.77
N ALA A 62 -3.33 3.74 -12.29
CA ALA A 62 -4.05 3.33 -13.49
C ALA A 62 -3.19 3.32 -14.78
N ASN A 63 -1.98 3.89 -14.75
CA ASN A 63 -1.05 3.89 -15.89
C ASN A 63 -0.05 2.70 -15.85
N ASP A 64 -0.47 1.51 -15.39
CA ASP A 64 0.25 0.22 -15.39
C ASP A 64 1.63 0.14 -14.69
N THR A 65 2.14 1.24 -14.15
CA THR A 65 3.54 1.34 -13.67
C THR A 65 3.70 1.16 -12.16
N TYR A 66 2.60 1.13 -11.41
CA TYR A 66 2.63 1.02 -9.95
C TYR A 66 1.99 -0.26 -9.47
N ARG A 67 2.63 -0.90 -8.50
CA ARG A 67 2.05 -1.98 -7.68
C ARG A 67 1.73 -1.48 -6.28
N VAL A 68 0.85 -2.17 -5.58
CA VAL A 68 0.50 -1.87 -4.19
C VAL A 68 0.99 -2.99 -3.29
N VAL A 69 1.89 -2.65 -2.38
CA VAL A 69 2.30 -3.55 -1.30
C VAL A 69 1.35 -3.33 -0.13
N ALA A 70 0.46 -4.30 0.12
CA ALA A 70 -0.51 -4.26 1.21
C ALA A 70 0.03 -5.01 2.43
N ILE A 71 0.34 -4.30 3.52
CA ILE A 71 0.79 -4.89 4.77
C ILE A 71 -0.44 -5.29 5.60
N VAL A 72 -0.81 -6.56 5.50
CA VAL A 72 -2.05 -7.11 6.06
C VAL A 72 -1.82 -7.53 7.51
N SER A 73 -2.08 -6.60 8.43
CA SER A 73 -2.25 -6.89 9.85
C SER A 73 -3.70 -7.17 10.22
N GLU A 74 -3.91 -7.64 11.45
CA GLU A 74 -5.26 -7.78 11.98
C GLU A 74 -6.03 -6.46 11.96
N THR A 75 -5.38 -5.36 12.35
CA THR A 75 -5.96 -4.02 12.33
C THR A 75 -6.24 -3.57 10.90
N TYR A 76 -5.32 -3.81 9.97
CA TYR A 76 -5.52 -3.54 8.54
C TYR A 76 -6.77 -4.23 8.02
N ARG A 77 -6.90 -5.53 8.29
CA ARG A 77 -8.04 -6.36 7.88
C ARG A 77 -9.35 -5.86 8.50
N ARG A 78 -9.38 -5.61 9.82
CA ARG A 78 -10.56 -5.07 10.51
C ARG A 78 -11.01 -3.76 9.85
N ARG A 79 -10.07 -2.84 9.62
CA ARG A 79 -10.34 -1.55 8.97
C ARG A 79 -10.86 -1.69 7.54
N CYS A 80 -10.33 -2.62 6.75
CA CYS A 80 -10.81 -2.87 5.39
C CYS A 80 -12.23 -3.47 5.37
N ASN A 81 -12.52 -4.37 6.31
CA ASN A 81 -13.80 -5.07 6.38
C ASN A 81 -14.92 -4.22 6.99
N ASP A 82 -14.61 -3.35 7.95
CA ASP A 82 -15.62 -2.64 8.72
C ASP A 82 -16.31 -1.52 7.94
N ARG A 83 -15.79 -1.09 6.77
CA ARG A 83 -16.35 -0.12 5.77
C ARG A 83 -17.12 1.13 6.27
N ALA A 84 -17.23 1.41 7.57
CA ALA A 84 -18.21 2.34 8.10
C ALA A 84 -17.76 2.99 9.42
N GLY A 85 -17.55 4.31 9.38
CA GLY A 85 -17.94 5.18 10.49
C GLY A 85 -16.83 5.99 11.19
N GLY A 86 -16.84 7.31 10.95
CA GLY A 86 -16.42 8.31 11.94
C GLY A 86 -15.22 9.15 11.54
N ALA A 87 -15.45 10.45 11.32
CA ALA A 87 -14.50 11.48 10.91
C ALA A 87 -13.16 11.51 11.69
N GLY A 88 -12.20 10.75 11.17
CA GLY A 88 -10.76 10.79 11.45
C GLY A 88 -9.99 10.16 10.27
N VAL A 89 -10.60 10.24 9.09
CA VAL A 89 -10.66 9.19 8.06
C VAL A 89 -9.76 9.46 6.85
N GLU A 90 -8.91 10.48 6.93
CA GLU A 90 -8.15 10.92 5.75
C GLU A 90 -7.07 9.92 5.33
N ALA A 91 -6.50 9.15 6.26
CA ALA A 91 -5.64 7.99 5.96
C ALA A 91 -6.42 6.65 5.86
N GLN A 92 -7.62 6.57 6.45
CA GLN A 92 -8.42 5.34 6.59
C GLN A 92 -9.23 4.97 5.33
N MET A 93 -9.65 5.95 4.53
CA MET A 93 -10.37 5.71 3.26
C MET A 93 -9.46 5.28 2.10
N LEU A 94 -8.14 5.40 2.26
CA LEU A 94 -7.16 5.12 1.20
C LEU A 94 -7.18 3.67 0.77
N SER A 95 -7.12 2.72 1.71
CA SER A 95 -6.98 1.30 1.37
C SER A 95 -8.22 0.77 0.65
N SER A 96 -9.43 1.04 1.15
CA SER A 96 -10.65 0.51 0.55
C SER A 96 -10.92 1.09 -0.85
N ARG A 97 -10.80 2.42 -1.02
CA ARG A 97 -10.99 3.07 -2.32
C ARG A 97 -9.90 2.68 -3.32
N LEU A 98 -8.68 2.45 -2.85
CA LEU A 98 -7.58 1.97 -3.67
C LEU A 98 -7.88 0.56 -4.19
N PHE A 99 -8.32 -0.35 -3.32
CA PHE A 99 -8.68 -1.71 -3.73
C PHE A 99 -9.82 -1.71 -4.75
N ASP A 100 -10.86 -0.89 -4.57
CA ASP A 100 -12.00 -0.82 -5.52
C ASP A 100 -11.60 -0.45 -6.97
N LYS A 101 -10.38 0.06 -7.21
CA LYS A 101 -9.89 0.46 -8.53
C LYS A 101 -8.67 -0.33 -9.02
N LEU A 102 -8.23 -1.35 -8.28
CA LEU A 102 -7.08 -2.16 -8.66
C LEU A 102 -7.53 -3.56 -9.02
N ASP A 103 -6.83 -4.14 -9.99
CA ASP A 103 -6.90 -5.56 -10.24
C ASP A 103 -6.13 -6.31 -9.14
N ALA A 104 -6.55 -7.52 -8.83
CA ALA A 104 -5.88 -8.35 -7.83
C ALA A 104 -4.39 -8.57 -8.13
N ASP A 105 -4.01 -8.60 -9.41
CA ASP A 105 -2.62 -8.73 -9.88
C ASP A 105 -1.74 -7.51 -9.56
N ASP A 106 -2.34 -6.35 -9.25
CA ASP A 106 -1.59 -5.17 -8.83
C ASP A 106 -1.23 -5.15 -7.35
N ILE A 107 -1.79 -6.08 -6.56
CA ILE A 107 -1.67 -6.13 -5.11
C ILE A 107 -0.71 -7.22 -4.69
N ILE A 108 0.30 -6.83 -3.90
CA ILE A 108 1.29 -7.72 -3.29
C ILE A 108 1.02 -7.75 -1.78
N PRO A 109 0.29 -8.76 -1.26
CA PRO A 109 -0.01 -8.84 0.16
C PRO A 109 1.22 -9.34 0.96
N ILE A 110 1.51 -8.67 2.07
CA ILE A 110 2.51 -9.10 3.04
C ILE A 110 1.83 -9.24 4.41
N ILE A 111 1.84 -10.45 4.96
CA ILE A 111 1.19 -10.73 6.24
C ILE A 111 2.13 -10.34 7.38
N ARG A 112 1.64 -9.47 8.29
CA ARG A 112 2.40 -9.03 9.47
C ARG A 112 1.44 -8.71 10.60
N ASN A 113 1.69 -9.19 11.82
CA ASN A 113 0.80 -8.97 12.96
C ASN A 113 -0.65 -9.43 12.68
N ASN A 114 -0.78 -10.58 12.01
CA ASN A 114 -2.05 -11.24 11.73
C ASN A 114 -2.01 -12.64 12.38
N PRO A 115 -2.53 -12.79 13.60
CA PRO A 115 -2.22 -13.95 14.45
C PRO A 115 -3.02 -15.22 14.10
N LYS A 116 -4.01 -15.15 13.20
CA LYS A 116 -4.82 -16.31 12.81
C LYS A 116 -4.03 -17.27 11.91
N ASN A 117 -4.38 -18.55 11.98
CA ASN A 117 -3.80 -19.60 11.14
C ASN A 117 -4.91 -20.45 10.49
N PRO A 118 -5.18 -20.32 9.17
CA PRO A 118 -4.50 -19.42 8.24
C PRO A 118 -4.78 -17.94 8.56
N PRO A 119 -3.89 -17.01 8.16
CA PRO A 119 -4.11 -15.59 8.35
C PRO A 119 -5.37 -15.14 7.60
N GLU A 120 -6.18 -14.31 8.24
CA GLU A 120 -7.38 -13.79 7.58
C GLU A 120 -7.01 -12.60 6.68
N LEU A 121 -7.40 -12.70 5.41
CA LEU A 121 -7.22 -11.63 4.44
C LEU A 121 -8.47 -10.74 4.39
N PRO A 122 -8.32 -9.45 4.07
CA PRO A 122 -9.46 -8.66 3.64
C PRO A 122 -10.01 -9.25 2.33
N ALA A 123 -11.29 -9.01 2.08
CA ALA A 123 -11.88 -9.32 0.78
C ALA A 123 -11.28 -8.35 -0.26
N PHE A 124 -10.21 -8.77 -0.92
CA PHE A 124 -9.71 -8.11 -2.13
C PHE A 124 -10.75 -8.31 -3.24
N PRO A 125 -11.02 -7.29 -4.08
CA PRO A 125 -11.94 -7.41 -5.21
C PRO A 125 -11.47 -8.44 -6.25
#